data_AF-A0A8R2B8U4-F1
#
_entry.id   AF-A0A8R2B8U4-F1
#
_cell.length_a   1.000
_cell.length_b   1.000
_cell.length_c   1.000
_cell.angle_alpha   90.00
_cell.angle_beta   90.00
_cell.angle_gamma   90.00
#
_symmetry.space_group_name_H-M   'P 1'
#
loop_
_entity.id
_entity.type
_entity.pdbx_description
1 polymer ?
#
loop_
_entity_poly.entity_id
_entity_poly.type
_entity_poly.pdbx_seq_one_letter_code
_entity_poly.pdbx_strand_id
1 'polypeptide(L)'
;MSLKDRFSDEKLKIFTLYNLHPKKMKLMSDQKFIESIEVICTLYGSLLDNFKEQALSWYDLWKNKEVEPTMKLIDILDYATYYPAVCQAIQIAITLPVTSCSVERSFSTLRRLKTWIRNRMGNERLSSLGLINIHRQRYDHKQFLNQQIDDSINLFASNKRRLSLLFE
;
A
#
# COMPACT_ATOMS: atom_id res chain seq x y z
N MET A 1 -15.47 -10.81 0.99
CA MET A 1 -14.44 -11.00 2.05
C MET A 1 -15.04 -10.55 3.37
N SER A 2 -15.22 -11.47 4.32
CA SER A 2 -15.86 -11.19 5.62
C SER A 2 -14.93 -10.36 6.52
N LEU A 3 -15.47 -9.57 7.45
CA LEU A 3 -14.66 -8.85 8.46
C LEU A 3 -13.75 -9.80 9.25
N LYS A 4 -14.25 -11.00 9.57
CA LYS A 4 -13.48 -12.05 10.25
C LYS A 4 -12.26 -12.52 9.45
N ASP A 5 -12.40 -12.51 8.14
CA ASP A 5 -11.35 -12.91 7.20
C ASP A 5 -10.32 -11.78 6.97
N ARG A 6 -10.72 -10.52 7.23
CA ARG A 6 -9.84 -9.35 7.16
C ARG A 6 -8.99 -9.16 8.42
N PHE A 7 -9.55 -9.47 9.59
CA PHE A 7 -8.89 -9.44 10.90
C PHE A 7 -8.58 -10.84 11.43
N SER A 8 -8.25 -11.77 10.52
CA SER A 8 -7.79 -13.09 10.94
C SER A 8 -6.51 -12.97 11.76
N ASP A 9 -6.30 -13.92 12.68
CA ASP A 9 -5.14 -13.90 13.57
C ASP A 9 -3.81 -13.84 12.81
N GLU A 10 -3.74 -14.44 11.62
CA GLU A 10 -2.58 -14.34 10.73
C GLU A 10 -2.32 -12.91 10.22
N LYS A 11 -3.38 -12.17 9.87
CA LYS A 11 -3.25 -10.78 9.42
C LYS A 11 -2.98 -9.83 10.57
N LEU A 12 -3.42 -10.16 11.78
CA LEU A 12 -3.06 -9.40 12.99
C LEU A 12 -1.56 -9.52 13.31
N LYS A 13 -0.92 -10.64 12.97
CA LYS A 13 0.54 -10.78 13.09
C LYS A 13 1.31 -9.79 12.22
N ILE A 14 0.77 -9.34 11.09
CA ILE A 14 1.40 -8.29 10.24
C ILE A 14 1.47 -6.95 10.99
N PHE A 15 0.50 -6.66 11.86
CA PHE A 15 0.47 -5.43 12.65
C PHE A 15 1.42 -5.45 13.85
N THR A 16 2.16 -6.55 14.09
CA THR A 16 3.20 -6.59 15.14
C THR A 16 4.34 -5.61 14.85
N LEU A 17 4.56 -5.24 13.58
CA LEU A 17 5.53 -4.20 13.19
C LEU A 17 5.27 -2.86 13.89
N TYR A 18 4.02 -2.52 14.21
CA TYR A 18 3.69 -1.29 14.96
C TYR A 18 4.17 -1.33 16.41
N ASN A 19 4.53 -2.50 16.95
CA ASN A 19 5.13 -2.62 18.28
C ASN A 19 6.56 -2.06 18.32
N LEU A 20 7.17 -1.78 17.17
CA LEU A 20 8.45 -1.07 17.07
C LEU A 20 8.35 0.41 17.47
N HIS A 21 7.14 0.92 17.74
CA HIS A 21 6.94 2.28 18.20
C HIS A 21 7.35 2.44 19.69
N PRO A 22 8.16 3.45 20.06
CA PRO A 22 8.68 3.67 21.42
C PRO A 22 7.59 3.75 22.50
N LYS A 23 6.43 4.36 22.18
CA LYS A 23 5.26 4.40 23.08
C LYS A 23 4.75 3.00 23.45
N LYS A 24 4.73 2.06 22.49
CA LYS A 24 4.34 0.67 22.75
C LYS A 24 5.46 -0.08 23.45
N MET A 25 6.72 0.19 23.11
CA MET A 25 7.88 -0.42 23.79
C MET A 25 7.90 -0.12 25.29
N LYS A 26 7.60 1.12 25.70
CA LYS A 26 7.51 1.50 27.13
C LYS A 26 6.36 0.84 27.89
N LEU A 27 5.30 0.45 27.19
CA LEU A 27 4.12 -0.20 27.77
C LEU A 27 4.25 -1.73 27.81
N MET A 28 5.25 -2.30 27.15
CA MET A 28 5.37 -3.73 26.90
C MET A 28 6.55 -4.31 27.69
N SER A 29 6.34 -5.47 28.32
CA SER A 29 7.41 -6.19 29.02
C SER A 29 8.42 -6.78 28.03
N ASP A 30 9.68 -6.88 28.45
CA ASP A 30 10.82 -7.38 27.65
C ASP A 30 10.51 -8.73 26.98
N GLN A 31 9.83 -9.65 27.69
CA GLN A 31 9.42 -10.96 27.15
C GLN A 31 8.45 -10.85 25.97
N LYS A 32 7.41 -10.01 26.08
CA LYS A 32 6.43 -9.85 25.00
C LYS A 32 7.08 -9.21 23.77
N PHE A 33 8.04 -8.32 23.99
CA PHE A 33 8.76 -7.67 22.90
C PHE A 33 9.60 -8.68 22.11
N ILE A 34 10.29 -9.59 22.79
CA ILE A 34 11.05 -10.68 22.16
C ILE A 34 10.14 -11.58 21.32
N GLU A 35 8.98 -11.99 21.84
CA GLU A 35 7.98 -12.76 21.08
C GLU A 35 7.53 -12.01 19.82
N SER A 36 7.36 -10.69 19.91
CA SER A 36 6.97 -9.88 18.76
C SER A 36 8.08 -9.77 17.71
N ILE A 37 9.35 -9.71 18.12
CA ILE A 37 10.50 -9.76 17.21
C ILE A 37 10.57 -11.11 16.51
N GLU A 38 10.37 -12.22 17.23
CA GLU A 38 10.36 -13.55 16.63
C GLU A 38 9.27 -13.67 15.56
N VAL A 39 8.06 -13.17 15.83
CA VAL A 39 6.99 -13.12 14.83
C VAL A 39 7.42 -12.30 13.61
N ILE A 40 8.05 -11.13 13.79
CA ILE A 40 8.54 -10.30 12.68
C ILE A 40 9.63 -11.04 11.89
N CYS A 41 10.57 -11.70 12.55
CA CYS A 41 11.61 -12.50 11.90
C CYS A 41 11.01 -13.66 11.09
N THR A 42 9.95 -14.32 11.56
CA THR A 42 9.29 -15.37 10.78
C THR A 42 8.59 -14.85 9.53
N LEU A 43 8.04 -13.63 9.58
CA LEU A 43 7.27 -13.04 8.47
C LEU A 43 8.14 -12.28 7.46
N TYR A 44 9.16 -11.58 7.95
CA TYR A 44 9.98 -10.64 7.16
C TYR A 44 11.48 -10.98 7.18
N GLY A 45 11.88 -12.12 7.75
CA GLY A 45 13.29 -12.48 7.92
C GLY A 45 14.08 -12.63 6.62
N SER A 46 13.42 -12.91 5.49
CA SER A 46 14.05 -12.90 4.18
C SER A 46 14.38 -11.49 3.66
N LEU A 47 13.78 -10.47 4.25
CA LEU A 47 13.81 -9.09 3.78
C LEU A 47 14.60 -8.16 4.73
N LEU A 48 14.86 -8.62 5.96
CA LEU A 48 15.48 -7.82 7.02
C LEU A 48 16.72 -8.54 7.56
N ASP A 49 17.91 -8.15 7.09
CA ASP A 49 19.19 -8.68 7.58
C ASP A 49 19.52 -8.15 8.98
N ASN A 50 19.93 -9.03 9.91
CA ASN A 50 20.31 -8.69 11.29
C ASN A 50 19.25 -7.86 12.06
N PHE A 51 17.96 -8.13 11.78
CA PHE A 51 16.86 -7.41 12.42
C PHE A 51 16.81 -7.63 13.93
N LYS A 52 17.10 -8.85 14.39
CA LYS A 52 16.96 -9.23 15.81
C LYS A 52 17.89 -8.39 16.69
N GLU A 53 19.16 -8.28 16.31
CA GLU A 53 20.20 -7.56 17.03
C GLU A 53 19.93 -6.05 17.01
N GLN A 54 19.51 -5.52 15.85
CA GLN A 54 19.15 -4.11 15.70
C GLN A 54 17.89 -3.75 16.49
N ALA A 55 16.88 -4.63 16.53
CA ALA A 55 15.64 -4.42 17.27
C ALA A 55 15.85 -4.44 18.79
N LEU A 56 16.76 -5.29 19.29
CA LEU A 56 17.17 -5.30 20.69
C LEU A 56 17.92 -4.01 21.07
N SER A 57 18.91 -3.62 20.26
CA SER A 57 19.66 -2.37 20.46
C SER A 57 18.73 -1.14 20.43
N TRP A 58 17.75 -1.17 19.53
CA TRP A 58 16.72 -0.15 19.42
C TRP A 58 15.82 -0.08 20.66
N TYR A 59 15.44 -1.23 21.22
CA TYR A 59 14.67 -1.29 22.46
C TYR A 59 15.43 -0.67 23.64
N ASP A 60 16.72 -0.99 23.79
CA ASP A 60 17.57 -0.43 24.84
C ASP A 60 17.74 1.09 24.70
N LEU A 61 17.83 1.60 23.47
CA LEU A 61 17.91 3.03 23.19
C LEU A 61 16.63 3.77 23.66
N TRP A 62 15.45 3.21 23.38
CA TRP A 62 14.17 3.83 23.75
C TRP A 62 13.73 3.57 25.19
N LYS A 63 14.32 2.58 25.87
CA LYS A 63 14.17 2.37 27.31
C LYS A 63 14.73 3.56 28.10
N ASN A 64 15.84 4.11 27.63
CA ASN A 64 16.56 5.20 28.29
C ASN A 64 16.12 6.60 27.83
N LYS A 65 15.46 6.72 26.67
CA LYS A 65 15.07 8.00 26.08
C LYS A 65 13.62 8.38 26.40
N GLU A 66 13.34 9.65 26.67
CA GLU A 66 11.97 10.14 26.80
C GLU A 66 11.24 10.10 25.45
N VAL A 67 9.95 9.76 25.49
CA VAL A 67 9.13 9.62 24.28
C VAL A 67 8.07 10.71 24.37
N GLU A 68 8.15 11.67 23.45
CA GLU A 68 7.15 12.72 23.34
C GLU A 68 5.77 12.11 23.01
N PRO A 69 4.69 12.51 23.71
CA PRO A 69 3.37 11.90 23.53
C PRO A 69 2.79 12.06 22.13
N THR A 70 3.26 13.06 21.36
CA THR A 70 2.82 13.39 20.00
C THR A 70 3.63 12.72 18.89
N MET A 71 4.68 11.97 19.24
CA MET A 71 5.58 11.37 18.26
C MET A 71 4.84 10.36 17.37
N LYS A 72 4.90 10.56 16.05
CA LYS A 72 4.33 9.66 15.05
C LYS A 72 5.38 8.66 14.57
N LEU A 73 4.91 7.60 13.92
CA LEU A 73 5.78 6.59 13.30
C LEU A 73 6.73 7.18 12.24
N ILE A 74 6.34 8.28 11.59
CA ILE A 74 7.18 9.01 10.62
C ILE A 74 8.35 9.72 11.30
N ASP A 75 8.12 10.32 12.48
CA ASP A 75 9.14 11.11 13.19
C ASP A 75 10.25 10.21 13.75
N ILE A 76 9.97 8.91 13.85
CA ILE A 76 10.90 7.89 14.33
C ILE A 76 11.86 7.45 13.21
N LEU A 77 11.50 7.67 11.94
CA LEU A 77 12.30 7.27 10.80
C LEU A 77 13.67 7.95 10.79
N ASP A 78 13.74 9.20 11.24
CA ASP A 78 15.00 9.96 11.34
C ASP A 78 15.98 9.31 12.33
N TYR A 79 15.47 8.74 13.42
CA TYR A 79 16.28 8.03 14.43
C TYR A 79 16.66 6.61 13.98
N ALA A 80 15.83 5.99 13.15
CA ALA A 80 16.07 4.65 12.62
C ALA A 80 17.14 4.62 11.51
N THR A 81 17.65 5.76 11.07
CA THR A 81 18.73 5.86 10.06
C THR A 81 19.98 5.05 10.42
N TYR A 82 20.29 4.92 11.71
CA TYR A 82 21.41 4.12 12.22
C TYR A 82 21.12 2.61 12.32
N TYR A 83 19.86 2.20 12.12
CA TYR A 83 19.38 0.82 12.21
C TYR A 83 18.65 0.44 10.91
N PRO A 84 19.38 0.08 9.83
CA PRO A 84 18.80 -0.09 8.50
C PRO A 84 17.65 -1.11 8.43
N ALA A 85 17.73 -2.22 9.20
CA ALA A 85 16.67 -3.23 9.23
C ALA A 85 15.43 -2.74 9.99
N VAL A 86 15.63 -1.98 11.08
CA VAL A 86 14.52 -1.35 11.83
C VAL A 86 13.87 -0.26 10.98
N CYS A 87 14.65 0.52 10.23
CA CYS A 87 14.17 1.53 9.30
C CYS A 87 13.28 0.91 8.22
N GLN A 88 13.73 -0.17 7.58
CA GLN A 88 12.94 -0.91 6.59
C GLN A 88 11.66 -1.48 7.20
N ALA A 89 11.72 -2.07 8.40
CA ALA A 89 10.55 -2.58 9.09
C ALA A 89 9.52 -1.47 9.40
N ILE A 90 9.98 -0.28 9.80
CA ILE A 90 9.14 0.91 10.02
C ILE A 90 8.54 1.42 8.71
N GLN A 91 9.30 1.44 7.61
CA GLN A 91 8.78 1.82 6.29
C GLN A 91 7.67 0.86 5.83
N ILE A 92 7.86 -0.44 6.04
CA ILE A 92 6.81 -1.45 5.77
C ILE A 92 5.59 -1.16 6.65
N ALA A 93 5.78 -0.88 7.94
CA ALA A 93 4.69 -0.51 8.84
C ALA A 93 3.92 0.75 8.38
N ILE A 94 4.60 1.78 7.88
CA ILE A 94 3.94 3.02 7.40
C ILE A 94 3.18 2.77 6.09
N THR A 95 3.68 1.90 5.22
CA THR A 95 3.04 1.57 3.93
C THR A 95 1.86 0.62 4.06
N LEU A 96 1.77 -0.13 5.17
CA LEU A 96 0.64 -1.01 5.43
C LEU A 96 -0.65 -0.19 5.59
N PRO A 97 -1.71 -0.51 4.82
CA PRO A 97 -2.97 0.21 4.92
C PRO A 97 -3.68 -0.16 6.23
N VAL A 98 -3.52 0.69 7.25
CA VAL A 98 -4.24 0.57 8.53
C VAL A 98 -5.75 0.76 8.35
N THR A 99 -6.18 1.46 7.29
CA THR A 99 -7.57 1.88 7.09
C THR A 99 -8.16 1.42 5.75
N SER A 100 -9.49 1.36 5.68
CA SER A 100 -10.26 1.08 4.46
C SER A 100 -10.28 2.22 3.44
N CYS A 101 -9.67 3.37 3.72
CA CYS A 101 -9.84 4.58 2.92
C CYS A 101 -9.43 4.40 1.44
N SER A 102 -8.34 3.66 1.16
CA SER A 102 -7.91 3.35 -0.21
C SER A 102 -8.94 2.52 -0.99
N VAL A 103 -9.64 1.62 -0.29
CA VAL A 103 -10.68 0.76 -0.84
C VAL A 103 -11.96 1.57 -1.07
N GLU A 104 -12.33 2.47 -0.16
CA GLU A 104 -13.47 3.39 -0.31
C GLU A 104 -13.27 4.36 -1.49
N ARG A 105 -12.06 4.90 -1.66
CA ARG A 105 -11.71 5.71 -2.83
C ARG A 105 -11.91 4.89 -4.12
N SER A 106 -11.40 3.67 -4.16
CA SER A 106 -11.55 2.78 -5.32
C SER A 106 -13.01 2.45 -5.61
N PHE A 107 -13.82 2.10 -4.60
CA PHE A 107 -15.25 1.84 -4.78
C PHE A 107 -16.05 3.08 -5.19
N SER A 108 -15.71 4.26 -4.65
CA SER A 108 -16.31 5.53 -5.07
C SER A 108 -16.03 5.81 -6.55
N THR A 109 -14.78 5.61 -7.00
CA THR A 109 -14.44 5.74 -8.43
C THR A 109 -15.17 4.71 -9.30
N LEU A 110 -15.24 3.45 -8.87
CA LEU A 110 -15.99 2.40 -9.56
C LEU A 110 -17.48 2.72 -9.67
N ARG A 111 -18.09 3.29 -8.62
CA ARG A 111 -19.49 3.73 -8.63
C ARG A 111 -19.74 4.84 -9.65
N ARG A 112 -18.77 5.74 -9.87
CA ARG A 112 -18.84 6.79 -10.90
C ARG A 112 -18.64 6.23 -12.32
N LEU A 113 -17.82 5.20 -12.48
CA LEU A 113 -17.52 4.58 -13.78
C LEU A 113 -18.59 3.59 -14.24
N LYS A 114 -19.16 2.81 -13.31
CA LYS A 114 -20.20 1.81 -13.56
C LYS A 114 -21.58 2.39 -13.28
N THR A 115 -22.10 3.13 -14.26
CA THR A 115 -23.47 3.67 -14.23
C THR A 115 -24.45 2.70 -14.87
N TRP A 116 -25.75 2.91 -14.64
CA TRP A 116 -26.83 2.07 -15.19
C TRP A 116 -26.73 1.93 -16.73
N ILE A 117 -26.49 3.04 -17.43
CA ILE A 117 -26.33 3.07 -18.90
C ILE A 117 -25.07 2.31 -19.36
N ARG A 118 -24.04 2.21 -18.52
CA ARG A 118 -22.76 1.55 -18.84
C ARG A 118 -22.61 0.17 -18.19
N ASN A 119 -23.71 -0.44 -17.74
CA ASN A 119 -23.66 -1.70 -16.98
C ASN A 119 -23.29 -2.94 -17.83
N ARG A 120 -23.29 -2.82 -19.17
CA ARG A 120 -22.86 -3.89 -20.11
C ARG A 120 -21.34 -3.99 -20.30
N MET A 121 -20.54 -3.16 -19.65
CA MET A 121 -19.07 -3.23 -19.77
C MET A 121 -18.52 -4.47 -19.06
N GLY A 122 -17.59 -5.18 -19.72
CA GLY A 122 -16.86 -6.30 -19.12
C GLY A 122 -15.94 -5.85 -17.97
N ASN A 123 -15.63 -6.78 -17.06
CA ASN A 123 -14.82 -6.49 -15.87
C ASN A 123 -13.41 -5.98 -16.22
N GLU A 124 -12.77 -6.53 -17.25
CA GLU A 124 -11.44 -6.08 -17.70
C GLU A 124 -11.44 -4.60 -18.10
N ARG A 125 -12.43 -4.19 -18.89
CA ARG A 125 -12.59 -2.79 -19.30
C ARG A 125 -12.87 -1.88 -18.11
N LEU A 126 -13.71 -2.32 -17.18
CA LEU A 126 -14.03 -1.56 -15.98
C LEU A 126 -12.80 -1.36 -15.08
N SER A 127 -12.05 -2.43 -14.84
CA SER A 127 -10.82 -2.39 -14.02
C SER A 127 -9.76 -1.50 -14.66
N SER A 128 -9.55 -1.62 -15.97
CA SER A 128 -8.61 -0.77 -16.72
C SER A 128 -8.99 0.71 -16.62
N LEU A 129 -10.28 1.03 -16.80
CA LEU A 129 -10.78 2.41 -16.68
C LEU A 129 -10.67 2.93 -15.23
N GLY A 130 -10.88 2.06 -14.24
CA GLY A 130 -10.66 2.36 -12.82
C GLY A 130 -9.22 2.77 -12.53
N LEU A 131 -8.25 2.00 -13.03
CA LEU A 131 -6.82 2.30 -12.88
C LEU A 131 -6.44 3.65 -13.50
N ILE A 132 -6.92 3.93 -14.72
CA ILE A 132 -6.68 5.21 -15.40
C ILE A 132 -7.27 6.38 -14.59
N ASN A 133 -8.47 6.20 -14.03
CA ASN A 133 -9.14 7.25 -13.26
C ASN A 133 -8.45 7.53 -11.92
N ILE A 134 -8.10 6.47 -11.16
CA ILE A 134 -7.44 6.58 -9.86
C ILE A 134 -6.05 7.22 -10.00
N HIS A 135 -5.30 6.83 -11.04
CA HIS A 135 -3.95 7.31 -11.28
C HIS A 135 -3.88 8.43 -12.32
N ARG A 136 -4.97 9.18 -12.53
CA ARG A 136 -5.06 10.22 -13.56
C ARG A 136 -3.88 11.20 -13.57
N GLN A 137 -3.38 11.59 -12.39
CA GLN A 137 -2.22 12.48 -12.26
C GLN A 137 -0.95 11.95 -12.94
N ARG A 138 -0.75 10.62 -12.97
CA ARG A 138 0.37 10.00 -13.69
C ARG A 138 0.21 10.11 -15.21
N TYR A 139 -1.03 10.23 -15.68
CA TYR A 139 -1.38 10.38 -17.09
C TYR A 139 -1.56 11.85 -17.51
N ASP A 140 -1.56 12.82 -16.60
CA ASP A 140 -1.70 14.25 -16.95
C ASP A 140 -0.53 14.80 -17.79
N HIS A 141 0.56 14.04 -17.95
CA HIS A 141 1.54 14.28 -19.02
C HIS A 141 0.88 14.03 -20.39
N LYS A 142 0.27 15.09 -20.93
CA LYS A 142 -0.49 15.11 -22.18
C LYS A 142 0.22 14.41 -23.35
N GLN A 143 1.55 14.43 -23.38
CA GLN A 143 2.34 13.84 -24.46
C GLN A 143 2.20 12.32 -24.55
N PHE A 144 2.26 11.59 -23.42
CA PHE A 144 2.07 10.14 -23.41
C PHE A 144 0.65 9.75 -23.81
N LEU A 145 -0.34 10.47 -23.26
CA LEU A 145 -1.75 10.21 -23.53
C LEU A 145 -2.10 10.48 -25.00
N ASN A 146 -1.58 11.56 -25.58
CA ASN A 146 -1.80 11.90 -26.99
C ASN A 146 -1.19 10.85 -27.93
N GLN A 147 0.05 10.41 -27.68
CA GLN A 147 0.68 9.34 -28.48
C GLN A 147 -0.14 8.05 -28.46
N GLN A 148 -0.58 7.61 -27.27
CA GLN A 148 -1.40 6.41 -27.14
C GLN A 148 -2.78 6.56 -27.81
N ILE A 149 -3.36 7.77 -27.79
CA ILE A 149 -4.61 8.05 -28.51
C ILE A 149 -4.37 7.92 -30.02
N ASP A 150 -3.32 8.53 -30.56
CA ASP A 150 -3.01 8.47 -31.99
C ASP A 150 -2.73 7.04 -32.46
N ASP A 151 -1.96 6.27 -31.68
CA ASP A 151 -1.71 4.85 -31.94
C ASP A 151 -3.01 4.04 -31.96
N SER A 152 -3.90 4.29 -30.99
CA SER A 152 -5.21 3.62 -30.95
C SER A 152 -6.08 4.00 -32.14
N ILE A 153 -6.10 5.27 -32.55
CA ILE A 153 -6.84 5.74 -33.73
C ILE A 153 -6.31 5.06 -34.99
N ASN A 154 -4.99 5.00 -35.17
CA ASN A 154 -4.34 4.35 -36.30
C ASN A 154 -4.64 2.85 -36.35
N LEU A 155 -4.61 2.17 -35.20
CA LEU A 155 -5.00 0.76 -35.09
C LEU A 155 -6.46 0.54 -35.50
N PHE A 156 -7.39 1.37 -35.01
CA PHE A 156 -8.79 1.29 -35.42
C PHE A 156 -9.02 1.66 -36.88
N ALA A 157 -8.23 2.58 -37.44
CA ALA A 157 -8.26 2.95 -38.85
C ALA A 157 -7.74 1.84 -39.77
N SER A 158 -6.74 1.06 -39.33
CA SER A 158 -6.22 -0.08 -40.09
C SER A 158 -7.20 -1.25 -40.20
N ASN A 159 -8.19 -1.32 -39.30
CA ASN A 159 -9.20 -2.35 -39.34
C ASN A 159 -10.28 -1.99 -40.37
N LYS A 160 -10.56 -2.88 -41.33
CA LYS A 160 -11.67 -2.68 -42.28
C LYS A 160 -12.97 -2.48 -41.50
N ARG A 161 -13.58 -1.31 -41.64
CA ARG A 161 -14.88 -0.99 -41.02
C ARG A 161 -15.91 -2.05 -41.41
N ARG A 162 -16.72 -2.49 -40.45
CA ARG A 162 -17.83 -3.44 -40.68
C ARG A 162 -19.00 -2.85 -41.48
N LEU A 163 -19.02 -1.53 -41.67
CA LEU A 163 -20.04 -0.80 -42.42
C LEU A 163 -19.38 -0.02 -43.55
N SER A 164 -19.81 -0.31 -44.79
CA SER A 164 -19.49 0.50 -45.96
C SER A 164 -20.33 1.78 -45.92
N LEU A 165 -19.68 2.93 -45.82
CA LEU A 165 -20.36 4.20 -46.04
C LEU A 165 -20.53 4.36 -47.55
N LEU A 166 -21.73 4.06 -48.04
CA LEU A 166 -22.16 4.45 -49.38
C LEU A 166 -22.41 5.96 -49.31
N PHE A 167 -21.43 6.74 -49.72
CA PHE A 167 -21.66 8.13 -50.07
C PHE A 167 -21.82 8.17 -51.59
N GLU A 168 -23.07 8.34 -52.05
CA GLU A 168 -23.40 8.83 -53.40
C GLU A 168 -23.29 10.35 -53.44
#